data_AF-A0A957UGX5-F1
#
_entry.id   AF-A0A957UGX5-F1
#
_cell.length_a   1.000
_cell.length_b   1.000
_cell.length_c   1.000
_cell.angle_alpha   90.00
_cell.angle_beta   90.00
_cell.angle_gamma   90.00
#
_symmetry.space_group_name_H-M   'P 1'
#
loop_
_entity.id
_entity.type
_entity.pdbx_description
1 polymer ?
#
loop_
_entity_poly.entity_id
_entity_poly.type
_entity_poly.pdbx_seq_one_letter_code
_entity_poly.pdbx_strand_id
1 'polypeptide(L)'
;PEAPAGSIVLFTEALTHGTAAWRGPHQRRALLYKYCVSHIAWTAKRVAYPTTSELTSRQKILLQDPGDPLLHFPSLFKEAA
;
A
#
# COMPACT_ATOMS: atom_id res chain seq x y z
N PRO A 1 -19.61 1.98 3.19
CA PRO A 1 -19.60 0.50 3.07
C PRO A 1 -19.39 -0.09 4.47
N GLU A 2 -20.01 -1.23 4.76
CA GLU A 2 -19.66 -2.03 5.92
C GLU A 2 -18.38 -2.80 5.62
N ALA A 3 -17.39 -2.71 6.50
CA ALA A 3 -16.07 -3.32 6.31
C ALA A 3 -15.58 -3.89 7.65
N PRO A 4 -15.96 -5.14 7.97
CA PRO A 4 -15.44 -5.83 9.16
C PRO A 4 -13.91 -5.90 9.17
N ALA A 5 -13.32 -6.15 10.34
CA ALA A 5 -11.87 -6.32 10.47
C ALA A 5 -11.35 -7.40 9.49
N GLY A 6 -10.28 -7.07 8.76
CA GLY A 6 -9.72 -7.92 7.71
C GLY A 6 -10.26 -7.63 6.30
N SER A 7 -11.33 -6.84 6.17
CA SER A 7 -11.81 -6.39 4.86
C SER A 7 -10.84 -5.42 4.20
N ILE A 8 -10.84 -5.40 2.86
CA ILE A 8 -10.05 -4.47 2.06
C ILE A 8 -10.99 -3.56 1.28
N VAL A 9 -10.74 -2.26 1.35
CA VAL A 9 -11.41 -1.27 0.49
C VAL A 9 -10.35 -0.75 -0.50
N LEU A 10 -10.54 -1.04 -1.78
CA LEU A 10 -9.68 -0.57 -2.86
C LEU A 10 -10.36 0.59 -3.58
N PHE A 11 -9.64 1.69 -3.76
CA PHE A 11 -10.09 2.83 -4.55
C PHE A 11 -8.92 3.46 -5.28
N THR A 12 -9.22 4.15 -6.39
CA THR A 12 -8.22 4.91 -7.14
C THR A 12 -7.96 6.24 -6.47
N GLU A 13 -6.80 6.82 -6.75
CA GLU A 13 -6.43 8.14 -6.20
C GLU A 13 -7.42 9.24 -6.57
N ALA A 14 -7.98 9.20 -7.78
CA ALA A 14 -8.93 10.18 -8.27
C ALA A 14 -10.33 10.08 -7.62
N LEU A 15 -10.63 9.01 -6.86
CA LEU A 15 -11.92 8.85 -6.21
C LEU A 15 -12.09 9.91 -5.11
N THR A 16 -13.15 10.72 -5.18
CA THR A 16 -13.53 11.57 -4.05
C THR A 16 -13.97 10.71 -2.87
N HIS A 17 -13.27 10.83 -1.74
CA HIS A 17 -13.54 10.08 -0.53
C HIS A 17 -13.24 10.93 0.71
N GLY A 18 -13.73 10.50 1.86
CA GLY A 18 -13.52 11.18 3.12
C GLY A 18 -13.83 10.29 4.32
N THR A 19 -13.25 10.66 5.46
CA THR A 19 -13.43 9.92 6.71
C THR A 19 -14.61 10.51 7.46
N ALA A 20 -15.72 9.77 7.52
CA ALA A 20 -16.86 10.16 8.35
C ALA A 20 -16.51 10.14 9.85
N ALA A 21 -17.17 11.02 10.61
CA ALA A 21 -17.04 11.11 12.06
C ALA A 21 -17.34 9.76 12.72
N TRP A 22 -16.48 9.34 13.62
CA TRP A 22 -16.61 8.07 14.32
C TRP A 22 -17.53 8.20 15.54
N ARG A 23 -18.48 7.28 15.67
CA ARG A 23 -19.49 7.27 16.76
C ARG A 23 -19.51 5.97 17.56
N GLY A 24 -18.59 5.04 17.28
CA GLY A 24 -18.52 3.77 17.99
C GLY A 24 -17.84 3.89 19.36
N PRO A 25 -18.12 2.98 20.31
CA PRO A 25 -17.58 3.03 21.67
C PRO A 25 -16.09 2.63 21.77
N HIS A 26 -15.47 2.28 20.65
CA HIS A 26 -14.09 1.80 20.57
C HIS A 26 -13.27 2.65 19.59
N GLN A 27 -11.96 2.41 19.47
CA GLN A 27 -11.14 3.07 18.45
C GLN A 27 -11.33 2.42 17.07
N ARG A 28 -11.56 3.22 16.04
CA ARG A 28 -11.44 2.76 14.65
C ARG A 28 -9.99 2.82 14.20
N ARG A 29 -9.43 1.66 13.83
CA ARG A 29 -8.07 1.53 13.27
C ARG A 29 -8.12 1.03 11.83
N ALA A 30 -7.31 1.61 10.97
CA ALA A 30 -7.14 1.18 9.59
C ALA A 30 -5.66 1.25 9.20
N LEU A 31 -5.24 0.35 8.31
CA LEU A 31 -3.93 0.40 7.66
C LEU A 31 -4.15 0.94 6.24
N LEU A 32 -3.54 2.08 5.94
CA LEU A 32 -3.64 2.70 4.63
C LEU A 32 -2.35 2.40 3.84
N TYR A 33 -2.49 1.61 2.78
CA TYR A 33 -1.42 1.35 1.82
C TYR A 33 -1.71 2.15 0.54
N LYS A 34 -0.77 3.02 0.16
CA LYS A 34 -0.83 3.76 -1.10
C LYS A 34 0.20 3.20 -2.06
N TYR A 35 -0.28 2.65 -3.18
CA TYR A 35 0.57 2.13 -4.24
C TYR A 35 0.58 3.10 -5.42
N CYS A 36 1.74 3.21 -6.06
CA CYS A 36 1.91 3.95 -7.30
C CYS A 36 2.91 3.21 -8.20
N VAL A 37 3.01 3.63 -9.46
CA VAL A 37 4.02 3.12 -10.40
C VAL A 37 5.44 3.45 -9.90
N SER A 38 6.43 2.67 -10.36
CA SER A 38 7.81 2.64 -9.84
C SER A 38 8.50 4.01 -9.82
N HIS A 39 8.20 4.89 -10.77
CA HIS A 39 8.86 6.19 -10.93
C HIS A 39 8.18 7.33 -10.17
N ILE A 40 7.13 7.06 -9.39
CA ILE A 40 6.39 8.07 -8.62
C ILE A 40 6.68 7.93 -7.12
N ALA A 41 6.95 9.06 -6.46
CA ALA A 41 6.91 9.17 -5.01
C ALA A 41 5.93 10.25 -4.57
N TRP A 42 5.15 9.94 -3.54
CA TRP A 42 4.16 10.85 -2.96
C TRP A 42 4.74 11.90 -2.02
N THR A 43 5.90 11.60 -1.45
CA THR A 43 6.60 12.46 -0.50
C THR A 43 8.07 12.08 -0.52
N ALA A 44 8.94 13.07 -0.27
CA ALA A 44 10.36 12.83 -0.06
C ALA A 44 10.62 12.00 1.21
N LYS A 45 9.70 12.01 2.19
CA LYS A 45 9.81 11.24 3.42
C LYS A 45 9.30 9.81 3.20
N ARG A 46 10.22 8.89 2.93
CA ARG A 46 9.91 7.48 2.66
C ARG A 46 9.69 6.68 3.94
N VAL A 47 8.93 5.59 3.82
CA VAL A 47 8.78 4.60 4.89
C VAL A 47 10.10 3.84 5.01
N ALA A 48 10.68 3.82 6.22
CA ALA A 48 11.90 3.06 6.48
C ALA A 48 11.62 1.56 6.51
N TYR A 49 12.62 0.78 6.12
CA TYR A 49 12.59 -0.67 6.26
C TYR A 49 12.44 -1.05 7.74
N PRO A 50 11.58 -2.03 8.07
CA PRO A 50 11.57 -2.60 9.40
C PRO A 50 12.92 -3.28 9.66
N THR A 51 13.60 -2.91 10.75
CA THR A 51 14.89 -3.50 11.14
C THR A 51 14.73 -4.80 11.93
N THR A 52 13.50 -5.10 12.36
CA THR A 52 13.18 -6.23 13.25
C THR A 52 12.74 -7.49 12.51
N SER A 53 12.64 -7.45 11.17
CA SER A 53 12.07 -8.55 10.41
C SER A 53 12.72 -8.66 9.03
N GLU A 54 13.01 -9.88 8.62
CA GLU A 54 13.49 -10.13 7.27
C GLU A 54 12.34 -9.96 6.27
N LEU A 55 12.61 -9.21 5.21
CA LEU A 55 11.65 -9.01 4.12
C LEU A 55 11.90 -10.00 2.98
N THR A 56 10.81 -10.50 2.42
CA THR A 56 10.86 -11.24 1.15
C THR A 56 11.42 -10.34 0.03
N SER A 57 11.98 -10.96 -1.01
CA SER A 57 12.49 -10.23 -2.19
C SER A 57 11.44 -9.28 -2.78
N ARG A 58 10.17 -9.68 -2.74
CA ARG A 58 9.06 -8.85 -3.24
C ARG A 58 8.70 -7.68 -2.33
N GLN A 59 8.73 -7.86 -1.02
CA GLN A 59 8.53 -6.74 -0.09
C GLN A 59 9.66 -5.72 -0.18
N LYS A 60 10.90 -6.18 -0.41
CA LYS A 60 12.04 -5.29 -0.66
C LYS A 60 11.79 -4.37 -1.86
N ILE A 61 11.27 -4.92 -2.97
CA ILE A 61 10.89 -4.14 -4.16
C ILE A 61 9.90 -3.01 -3.83
N LEU A 62 8.87 -3.27 -3.01
CA LEU A 62 7.85 -2.27 -2.67
C LEU A 62 8.39 -1.07 -1.85
N LEU A 63 9.53 -1.24 -1.19
CA LEU A 63 10.16 -0.23 -0.34
C LEU A 63 11.40 0.42 -0.98
N GLN A 64 11.72 0.07 -2.24
CA GLN A 64 12.79 0.71 -2.98
C GLN A 64 12.50 2.19 -3.25
N ASP A 65 13.56 2.91 -3.58
CA ASP A 65 13.45 4.25 -4.13
C ASP A 65 12.76 4.23 -5.50
N PRO A 66 12.19 5.36 -5.93
CA PRO A 66 11.60 5.47 -7.25
C PRO A 66 12.60 5.03 -8.32
N GLY A 67 12.16 4.07 -9.14
CA GLY A 67 12.99 3.43 -10.14
C GLY A 67 12.71 3.95 -11.55
N ASP A 68 13.37 3.33 -12.51
CA ASP A 68 13.14 3.56 -13.93
C ASP A 68 11.67 3.24 -14.30
N PRO A 69 10.96 4.12 -15.05
CA PRO A 69 9.59 3.88 -15.50
C PRO A 69 9.42 2.65 -16.41
N LEU A 70 10.49 2.19 -17.06
CA LEU A 70 10.50 1.01 -17.94
C LEU A 70 10.89 -0.28 -17.19
N LEU A 71 11.23 -0.18 -15.91
CA LEU A 71 11.53 -1.35 -15.09
C LEU A 71 10.23 -2.02 -14.62
N HIS A 72 9.98 -3.22 -15.14
CA HIS A 72 8.84 -4.04 -14.75
C HIS A 72 9.29 -5.20 -13.86
N PHE A 73 8.65 -5.33 -12.69
CA PHE A 73 8.87 -6.45 -11.81
C PHE A 73 7.99 -7.66 -12.20
N PRO A 74 8.46 -8.91 -11.98
CA PRO A 74 7.65 -10.09 -12.23
C PRO A 74 6.29 -10.03 -11.50
N SER A 75 5.22 -10.37 -12.22
CA SER A 75 3.88 -10.46 -11.64
C SER A 75 3.80 -11.64 -10.66
N LEU A 76 3.12 -11.44 -9.52
CA LEU A 76 2.77 -12.54 -8.60
C LEU A 76 1.99 -13.65 -9.28
N PHE A 77 1.14 -13.28 -10.23
CA PHE A 77 0.19 -14.20 -10.84
C PHE A 77 0.82 -14.94 -12.03
N LYS A 78 2.11 -14.71 -12.31
CA LYS A 78 2.80 -15.33 -13.45
C LYS A 78 3.17 -16.80 -13.18
N GLU A 79 3.36 -17.18 -11.91
CA GLU A 79 3.65 -18.57 -11.52
C GLU A 79 2.38 -19.44 -11.36
N ALA A 80 1.20 -18.83 -11.38
CA ALA A 80 -0.09 -19.51 -11.18
C ALA A 80 -0.84 -19.82 -12.49
N ALA A 81 -0.19 -19.68 -13.64
CA ALA A 81 -0.74 -19.88 -14.98
C ALA A 81 -0.06 -21.06 -15.69
#